data_AF-A0A5N5J757-F1
#
_entry.id   AF-A0A5N5J757-F1
#
_cell.length_a   1.000
_cell.length_b   1.000
_cell.length_c   1.000
_cell.angle_alpha   90.00
_cell.angle_beta   90.00
_cell.angle_gamma   90.00
#
_symmetry.space_group_name_H-M   'P 1'
#
loop_
_entity.id
_entity.type
_entity.pdbx_description
1 polymer ?
#
loop_
_entity_poly.entity_id
_entity_poly.type
_entity_poly.pdbx_seq_one_letter_code
_entity_poly.pdbx_strand_id
1 'polypeptide(L)'
;MHGWPGSFMEFFPLMDLLVEKYTPETLPYHVVVPSIPDYGFSSGPREGKDVEVTFAVAGEVMNKLMVGLGFDAYVAQGGDVGSFMATQMCGVHDECKAWHINMLFLQPTQFLSLNTTTPSEQAHLKFAAAWSDSGSAYAYEHGTRPSTLALTVSASPLSMLAWVGEKFIQWAHPRAPLSLDTILAAVTFYWLTDTFQRSMWPYRFLTGHVRAPIPAMPFSDTKPLGFSSIPREQSVLPRMWAEELFPNLVFFREHEVGGHFAALEQPVEFLEDVEEFVRSVRDAVQL
;
A
#
# COMPACT_ATOMS: atom_id res chain seq x y z
N MET A 1 2.29 -4.62 -3.92
CA MET A 1 2.38 -5.06 -2.50
C MET A 1 1.15 -4.54 -1.77
N HIS A 2 0.47 -5.42 -1.03
CA HIS A 2 -0.74 -5.07 -0.28
C HIS A 2 -0.40 -4.34 1.03
N GLY A 3 -1.43 -3.89 1.74
CA GLY A 3 -1.31 -3.39 3.11
C GLY A 3 -2.35 -3.98 4.07
N TRP A 4 -2.81 -3.18 5.02
CA TRP A 4 -3.84 -3.51 6.02
C TRP A 4 -5.14 -2.73 5.75
N PRO A 5 -6.33 -3.34 5.90
CA PRO A 5 -6.61 -4.73 6.26
C PRO A 5 -6.66 -5.66 5.04
N GLY A 6 -5.72 -5.43 4.13
CA GLY A 6 -5.61 -6.08 2.84
C GLY A 6 -4.80 -7.38 2.82
N SER A 7 -4.67 -7.97 1.65
CA SER A 7 -3.84 -9.16 1.43
C SER A 7 -3.48 -9.33 -0.04
N PHE A 8 -2.70 -10.35 -0.37
CA PHE A 8 -2.42 -10.70 -1.77
C PHE A 8 -3.70 -10.90 -2.62
N MET A 9 -4.85 -11.20 -1.99
CA MET A 9 -6.14 -11.35 -2.66
C MET A 9 -6.63 -10.06 -3.33
N GLU A 10 -6.14 -8.89 -2.92
CA GLU A 10 -6.45 -7.61 -3.58
C GLU A 10 -6.04 -7.57 -5.05
N PHE A 11 -5.04 -8.38 -5.41
CA PHE A 11 -4.49 -8.41 -6.75
C PHE A 11 -5.07 -9.54 -7.62
N PHE A 12 -6.02 -10.34 -7.13
CA PHE A 12 -6.67 -11.37 -7.95
C PHE A 12 -7.32 -10.82 -9.22
N PRO A 13 -8.10 -9.71 -9.18
CA PRO A 13 -8.64 -9.13 -10.40
C PRO A 13 -7.56 -8.73 -11.41
N LEU A 14 -6.42 -8.23 -10.92
CA LEU A 14 -5.26 -7.94 -11.77
C LEU A 14 -4.65 -9.20 -12.39
N MET A 15 -4.55 -10.29 -11.63
CA MET A 15 -4.04 -11.56 -12.14
C MET A 15 -4.97 -12.13 -13.23
N ASP A 16 -6.29 -12.02 -13.03
CA ASP A 16 -7.27 -12.45 -14.02
C ASP A 16 -7.13 -11.66 -15.34
N LEU A 17 -6.97 -10.33 -15.26
CA LEU A 17 -6.72 -9.48 -16.43
C LEU A 17 -5.43 -9.83 -17.16
N LEU A 18 -4.35 -10.15 -16.43
CA LEU A 18 -3.09 -10.55 -17.03
C LEU A 18 -3.20 -11.89 -17.76
N VAL A 19 -3.91 -12.86 -17.18
CA VAL A 19 -4.17 -14.18 -17.79
C VAL A 19 -5.07 -14.05 -19.02
N GLU A 20 -6.03 -13.13 -19.02
CA GLU A 20 -6.86 -12.84 -20.20
C GLU A 20 -6.05 -12.18 -21.33
N LYS A 21 -5.15 -11.26 -20.97
CA LYS A 21 -4.39 -10.44 -21.93
C LYS A 21 -3.15 -11.15 -22.49
N TYR A 22 -2.54 -12.06 -21.73
CA TYR A 22 -1.24 -12.65 -22.06
C TYR A 22 -1.20 -14.17 -21.85
N THR A 23 -0.45 -14.84 -22.73
CA THR A 23 0.09 -16.18 -22.50
C THR A 23 1.42 -16.10 -21.74
N PRO A 24 1.89 -17.19 -21.10
CA PRO A 24 3.21 -17.24 -20.47
C PRO A 24 4.35 -16.79 -21.40
N GLU A 25 4.26 -17.07 -22.69
CA GLU A 25 5.28 -16.71 -23.69
C GLU A 25 5.24 -15.23 -24.09
N THR A 26 4.09 -14.58 -23.94
CA THR A 26 3.87 -13.18 -24.36
C THR A 26 3.85 -12.19 -23.20
N LEU A 27 3.80 -12.68 -21.97
CA LEU A 27 3.77 -11.85 -20.77
C LEU A 27 5.12 -11.10 -20.65
N PRO A 28 5.13 -9.75 -20.69
CA PRO A 28 6.38 -9.01 -20.81
C PRO A 28 7.12 -8.81 -19.48
N TYR A 29 6.57 -9.29 -18.37
CA TYR A 29 7.12 -9.13 -17.01
C TYR A 29 6.78 -10.32 -16.11
N HIS A 30 7.58 -10.55 -15.08
CA HIS A 30 7.22 -11.44 -13.97
C HIS A 30 6.46 -10.65 -12.92
N VAL A 31 5.33 -11.19 -12.45
CA VAL A 31 4.52 -10.55 -11.41
C VAL A 31 4.59 -11.38 -10.13
N VAL A 32 5.09 -10.77 -9.07
CA VAL A 32 5.22 -11.39 -7.74
C VAL A 32 4.32 -10.64 -6.77
N VAL A 33 3.33 -11.34 -6.22
CA VAL A 33 2.39 -10.80 -5.23
C VAL A 33 2.62 -11.50 -3.88
N PRO A 34 3.56 -11.01 -3.05
CA PRO A 34 3.85 -11.66 -1.78
C PRO A 34 2.77 -11.31 -0.74
N SER A 35 2.56 -12.24 0.21
CA SER A 35 2.05 -11.85 1.52
C SER A 35 3.19 -11.21 2.31
N ILE A 36 3.06 -9.95 2.70
CA ILE A 36 4.10 -9.25 3.48
C ILE A 36 4.28 -9.92 4.85
N PRO A 37 5.41 -9.74 5.55
CA PRO A 37 5.67 -10.42 6.81
C PRO A 37 4.54 -10.21 7.81
N ASP A 38 4.12 -11.30 8.45
CA ASP A 38 2.99 -11.37 9.37
C ASP A 38 1.57 -11.29 8.80
N TYR A 39 1.41 -11.34 7.48
CA TYR A 39 0.10 -11.35 6.82
C TYR A 39 -0.20 -12.69 6.17
N GLY A 40 -1.46 -13.14 6.29
CA GLY A 40 -1.93 -14.35 5.66
C GLY A 40 -1.08 -15.57 6.02
N PHE A 41 -0.62 -16.26 4.97
CA PHE A 41 0.22 -17.45 5.07
C PHE A 41 1.70 -17.17 5.37
N SER A 42 2.14 -15.90 5.35
CA SER A 42 3.49 -15.53 5.77
C SER A 42 3.59 -15.50 7.29
N SER A 43 4.57 -16.22 7.84
CA SER A 43 4.91 -16.16 9.25
C SER A 43 5.76 -14.94 9.56
N GLY A 44 5.75 -14.51 10.82
CA GLY A 44 6.76 -13.61 11.37
C GLY A 44 8.12 -14.30 11.57
N PRO A 45 9.06 -13.62 12.23
CA PRO A 45 10.35 -14.19 12.61
C PRO A 45 10.18 -15.53 13.35
N ARG A 46 11.11 -16.47 13.12
CA ARG A 46 11.07 -17.78 13.77
C ARG A 46 11.03 -17.63 15.29
N GLU A 47 10.21 -18.47 15.93
CA GLU A 47 10.06 -18.56 17.38
C GLU A 47 11.44 -18.62 18.07
N GLY A 48 11.62 -17.81 19.11
CA GLY A 48 12.91 -17.67 19.83
C GLY A 48 13.87 -16.62 19.24
N LYS A 49 13.49 -15.90 18.18
CA LYS A 49 14.18 -14.68 17.74
C LYS A 49 13.32 -13.46 18.10
N ASP A 50 13.75 -12.70 19.11
CA ASP A 50 13.16 -11.41 19.46
C ASP A 50 13.56 -10.34 18.42
N VAL A 51 13.03 -10.46 17.20
CA VAL A 51 13.17 -9.43 16.17
C VAL A 51 11.80 -8.82 15.96
N GLU A 52 11.67 -7.54 16.29
CA GLU A 52 10.48 -6.79 15.93
C GLU A 52 10.45 -6.56 14.42
N VAL A 53 9.32 -6.88 13.78
CA VAL A 53 9.13 -6.59 12.36
C VAL A 53 8.98 -5.07 12.21
N THR A 54 9.82 -4.50 11.36
CA THR A 54 9.80 -3.07 10.98
C THR A 54 9.78 -2.96 9.47
N PHE A 55 9.54 -1.77 8.93
CA PHE A 55 9.64 -1.57 7.48
C PHE A 55 11.00 -1.98 6.92
N ALA A 56 12.10 -1.68 7.63
CA ALA A 56 13.44 -2.08 7.22
C ALA A 56 13.60 -3.61 7.16
N VAL A 57 13.14 -4.34 8.20
CA VAL A 57 13.19 -5.80 8.22
C VAL A 57 12.29 -6.38 7.12
N ALA A 58 11.08 -5.85 6.96
CA ALA A 58 10.13 -6.34 5.97
C ALA A 58 10.63 -6.08 4.53
N GLY A 59 11.19 -4.90 4.26
CA GLY A 59 11.80 -4.55 2.98
C GLY A 59 12.98 -5.45 2.63
N GLU A 60 13.85 -5.74 3.59
CA GLU A 60 14.97 -6.68 3.42
C GLU A 60 14.49 -8.10 3.08
N VAL A 61 13.42 -8.58 3.74
CA VAL A 61 12.84 -9.90 3.43
C VAL A 61 12.23 -9.93 2.03
N MET A 62 11.52 -8.88 1.61
CA MET A 62 10.98 -8.79 0.26
C MET A 62 12.08 -8.65 -0.80
N ASN A 63 13.15 -7.91 -0.54
CA ASN A 63 14.30 -7.84 -1.45
C ASN A 63 14.95 -9.22 -1.62
N LYS A 64 15.18 -9.94 -0.51
CA LYS A 64 15.69 -11.32 -0.54
C LYS A 64 14.77 -12.29 -1.27
N LEU A 65 13.47 -12.09 -1.22
CA LEU A 65 12.52 -12.87 -2.04
C LEU A 65 12.80 -12.63 -3.53
N MET A 66 12.88 -11.37 -3.97
CA MET A 66 13.13 -11.03 -5.38
C MET A 66 14.48 -11.57 -5.86
N VAL A 67 15.55 -11.34 -5.11
CA VAL A 67 16.90 -11.85 -5.40
C VAL A 67 16.93 -13.38 -5.38
N GLY A 68 16.24 -14.01 -4.43
CA GLY A 68 16.15 -15.47 -4.32
C GLY A 68 15.39 -16.12 -5.48
N LEU A 69 14.50 -15.39 -6.14
CA LEU A 69 13.83 -15.80 -7.38
C LEU A 69 14.70 -15.57 -8.63
N GLY A 70 15.87 -14.92 -8.48
CA GLY A 70 16.82 -14.65 -9.56
C GLY A 70 16.73 -13.25 -10.15
N PHE A 71 16.02 -12.32 -9.52
CA PHE A 71 15.89 -10.95 -10.00
C PHE A 71 16.96 -10.05 -9.36
N ASP A 72 17.89 -9.55 -10.18
CA ASP A 72 18.89 -8.53 -9.83
C ASP A 72 18.43 -7.09 -10.16
N ALA A 73 17.30 -6.97 -10.85
CA ALA A 73 16.57 -5.74 -11.10
C ALA A 73 15.06 -5.99 -11.02
N TYR A 74 14.32 -5.15 -10.29
CA TYR A 74 12.86 -5.21 -10.23
C TYR A 74 12.22 -3.84 -9.97
N VAL A 75 10.91 -3.76 -10.23
CA VAL A 75 10.06 -2.61 -9.89
C VAL A 75 9.17 -2.98 -8.71
N ALA A 76 9.12 -2.12 -7.70
CA ALA A 76 8.22 -2.29 -6.57
C ALA A 76 6.92 -1.51 -6.79
N GLN A 77 5.77 -2.18 -6.67
CA GLN A 77 4.46 -1.52 -6.62
C GLN A 77 3.90 -1.62 -5.20
N GLY A 78 3.30 -0.55 -4.65
CA GLY A 78 2.62 -0.63 -3.35
C GLY A 78 1.56 0.43 -3.06
N GLY A 79 0.50 0.03 -2.37
CA GLY A 79 -0.45 0.90 -1.67
C GLY A 79 -0.42 0.63 -0.17
N ASP A 80 -0.97 1.51 0.66
CA ASP A 80 -1.02 1.37 2.13
C ASP A 80 0.35 0.99 2.75
N VAL A 81 0.44 0.02 3.67
CA VAL A 81 1.71 -0.49 4.22
C VAL A 81 2.67 -0.91 3.09
N GLY A 82 2.14 -1.43 1.98
CA GLY A 82 2.89 -1.76 0.78
C GLY A 82 3.57 -0.56 0.13
N SER A 83 3.02 0.66 0.22
CA SER A 83 3.67 1.86 -0.33
C SER A 83 4.89 2.29 0.51
N PHE A 84 4.79 2.18 1.84
CA PHE A 84 5.94 2.33 2.73
C PHE A 84 7.00 1.26 2.44
N MET A 85 6.60 0.01 2.21
CA MET A 85 7.53 -1.05 1.85
C MET A 85 8.19 -0.82 0.49
N ALA A 86 7.45 -0.36 -0.53
CA ALA A 86 8.01 -0.04 -1.85
C ALA A 86 9.03 1.12 -1.75
N THR A 87 8.70 2.14 -0.96
CA THR A 87 9.60 3.26 -0.64
C THR A 87 10.87 2.76 0.05
N GLN A 88 10.72 1.95 1.10
CA GLN A 88 11.84 1.35 1.84
C GLN A 88 12.75 0.53 0.92
N MET A 89 12.16 -0.34 0.10
CA MET A 89 12.92 -1.23 -0.78
C MET A 89 13.71 -0.42 -1.80
N CYS A 90 13.09 0.60 -2.41
CA CYS A 90 13.76 1.36 -3.43
C CYS A 90 14.81 2.33 -2.89
N GLY A 91 14.61 2.89 -1.70
CA GLY A 91 15.59 3.75 -1.05
C GLY A 91 16.82 3.03 -0.51
N VAL A 92 16.76 1.71 -0.28
CA VAL A 92 17.83 0.96 0.41
C VAL A 92 18.47 -0.13 -0.44
N HIS A 93 17.75 -0.72 -1.41
CA HIS A 93 18.26 -1.85 -2.20
C HIS A 93 18.53 -1.46 -3.64
N ASP A 94 19.73 -1.75 -4.13
CA ASP A 94 20.14 -1.45 -5.51
C ASP A 94 19.35 -2.26 -6.53
N GLU A 95 18.86 -3.44 -6.18
CA GLU A 95 18.07 -4.32 -7.03
C GLU A 95 16.66 -3.75 -7.30
N CYS A 96 16.10 -2.97 -6.36
CA CYS A 96 14.88 -2.22 -6.62
C CYS A 96 15.21 -0.97 -7.43
N LYS A 97 14.85 -0.96 -8.71
CA LYS A 97 15.28 0.09 -9.66
C LYS A 97 14.29 1.23 -9.85
N ALA A 98 13.02 0.99 -9.60
CA ALA A 98 11.95 1.98 -9.70
C ALA A 98 10.81 1.58 -8.77
N TRP A 99 9.92 2.52 -8.44
CA TRP A 99 8.71 2.18 -7.70
C TRP A 99 7.48 2.95 -8.15
N HIS A 100 6.35 2.26 -8.06
CA HIS A 100 5.03 2.79 -8.36
C HIS A 100 4.15 2.71 -7.11
N ILE A 101 3.62 3.83 -6.65
CA ILE A 101 2.77 3.86 -5.45
C ILE A 101 1.46 4.57 -5.71
N ASN A 102 0.41 4.15 -5.02
CA ASN A 102 -0.92 4.76 -5.11
C ASN A 102 -1.37 5.37 -3.78
N MET A 103 -0.41 5.56 -2.86
CA MET A 103 -0.62 6.17 -1.55
C MET A 103 0.71 6.67 -1.01
N LEU A 104 0.75 7.92 -0.59
CA LEU A 104 1.95 8.55 -0.02
C LEU A 104 1.55 9.41 1.18
N PHE A 105 2.22 9.21 2.31
CA PHE A 105 2.09 10.10 3.47
C PHE A 105 3.16 11.19 3.42
N LEU A 106 2.70 12.44 3.32
CA LEU A 106 3.54 13.61 3.47
C LEU A 106 3.62 14.02 4.95
N GLN A 107 4.81 14.46 5.35
CA GLN A 107 5.00 15.15 6.63
C GLN A 107 4.33 16.53 6.59
N PRO A 108 3.84 17.06 7.73
CA PRO A 108 3.31 18.42 7.79
C PRO A 108 4.27 19.49 7.25
N THR A 109 5.59 19.27 7.39
CA THR A 109 6.63 20.15 6.88
C THR A 109 6.78 20.12 5.35
N GLN A 110 6.18 19.14 4.68
CA GLN A 110 6.19 18.99 3.22
C GLN A 110 4.92 19.56 2.56
N PHE A 111 3.94 20.04 3.34
CA PHE A 111 2.76 20.67 2.78
C PHE A 111 3.13 22.00 2.13
N LEU A 112 2.80 22.13 0.85
CA LEU A 112 3.02 23.35 0.08
C LEU A 112 1.73 24.20 0.04
N SER A 113 1.82 25.39 -0.56
CA SER A 113 0.68 26.28 -0.69
C SER A 113 -0.45 25.64 -1.52
N LEU A 114 -1.70 25.83 -1.08
CA LEU A 114 -2.89 25.35 -1.76
C LEU A 114 -3.37 26.26 -2.91
N ASN A 115 -2.75 27.44 -3.08
CA ASN A 115 -3.19 28.45 -4.04
C ASN A 115 -3.16 28.00 -5.51
N THR A 116 -2.50 26.88 -5.80
CA THR A 116 -2.32 26.32 -7.15
C THR A 116 -3.03 24.99 -7.37
N THR A 117 -3.82 24.52 -6.39
CA THR A 117 -4.55 23.25 -6.50
C THR A 117 -5.82 23.38 -7.35
N THR A 118 -6.09 22.37 -8.17
CA THR A 118 -7.32 22.23 -8.95
C THR A 118 -8.54 21.98 -8.07
N PRO A 119 -9.78 22.19 -8.56
CA PRO A 119 -10.99 21.88 -7.80
C PRO A 119 -11.09 20.40 -7.35
N SER A 120 -10.57 19.47 -8.15
CA SER A 120 -10.54 18.04 -7.81
C SER A 120 -9.60 17.78 -6.63
N GLU A 121 -8.37 18.31 -6.69
CA GLU A 121 -7.40 18.20 -5.60
C GLU A 121 -7.91 18.86 -4.31
N GLN A 122 -8.60 20.01 -4.41
CA GLN A 122 -9.23 20.66 -3.26
C GLN A 122 -10.34 19.80 -2.63
N ALA A 123 -11.13 19.12 -3.46
CA ALA A 123 -12.15 18.20 -2.96
C ALA A 123 -11.52 16.99 -2.25
N HIS A 124 -10.44 16.44 -2.83
CA HIS A 124 -9.69 15.33 -2.25
C HIS A 124 -9.03 15.73 -0.91
N LEU A 125 -8.40 16.89 -0.84
CA LEU A 125 -7.83 17.44 0.40
C LEU A 125 -8.88 17.63 1.50
N LYS A 126 -10.08 18.12 1.15
CA LYS A 126 -11.20 18.23 2.11
C LYS A 126 -11.66 16.86 2.61
N PHE A 127 -11.73 15.86 1.73
CA PHE A 127 -12.04 14.50 2.11
C PHE A 127 -11.00 13.93 3.08
N ALA A 128 -9.72 14.06 2.77
CA ALA A 128 -8.64 13.59 3.62
C ALA A 128 -8.60 14.30 4.98
N ALA A 129 -8.84 15.61 5.01
CA ALA A 129 -8.96 16.36 6.26
C ALA A 129 -10.13 15.84 7.13
N ALA A 130 -11.31 15.65 6.55
CA ALA A 130 -12.48 15.11 7.25
C ALA A 130 -12.25 13.66 7.74
N TRP A 131 -11.53 12.86 6.95
CA TRP A 131 -11.11 11.52 7.38
C TRP A 131 -10.10 11.60 8.53
N SER A 132 -9.12 12.50 8.48
CA SER A 132 -8.11 12.65 9.54
C SER A 132 -8.75 12.96 10.91
N ASP A 133 -9.82 13.76 10.91
CA ASP A 133 -10.55 14.16 12.12
C ASP A 133 -11.23 13.00 12.86
N SER A 134 -11.58 11.90 12.18
CA SER A 134 -12.41 10.84 12.78
C SER A 134 -12.06 9.39 12.39
N GLY A 135 -11.37 9.18 11.27
CA GLY A 135 -11.08 7.87 10.67
C GLY A 135 -9.78 7.22 11.16
N SER A 136 -8.93 7.94 11.89
CA SER A 136 -7.57 7.50 12.26
C SER A 136 -7.47 6.74 13.60
N ALA A 137 -8.57 6.62 14.36
CA ALA A 137 -8.56 5.99 15.69
C ALA A 137 -8.04 4.54 15.68
N TYR A 138 -8.35 3.78 14.62
CA TYR A 138 -7.88 2.40 14.47
C TYR A 138 -6.35 2.33 14.48
N ALA A 139 -5.70 3.25 13.77
CA ALA A 139 -4.25 3.27 13.60
C ALA A 139 -3.55 3.57 14.93
N TYR A 140 -4.12 4.45 15.77
CA TYR A 140 -3.58 4.70 17.10
C TYR A 140 -3.74 3.51 18.03
N GLU A 141 -4.87 2.81 17.99
CA GLU A 141 -5.06 1.59 18.80
C GLU A 141 -4.08 0.49 18.35
N HIS A 142 -3.87 0.34 17.04
CA HIS A 142 -2.88 -0.57 16.45
C HIS A 142 -1.46 -0.23 16.89
N GLY A 143 -1.09 1.05 16.86
CA GLY A 143 0.27 1.48 17.17
C GLY A 143 0.59 1.45 18.66
N THR A 144 -0.39 1.71 19.52
CA THR A 144 -0.15 1.93 20.95
C THR A 144 -0.55 0.75 21.83
N ARG A 145 -1.58 -0.02 21.45
CA ARG A 145 -2.11 -1.15 22.24
C ARG A 145 -2.40 -2.40 21.39
N PRO A 146 -1.49 -2.81 20.47
CA PRO A 146 -1.76 -3.92 19.55
C PRO A 146 -2.05 -5.24 20.27
N SER A 147 -1.37 -5.52 21.39
CA SER A 147 -1.61 -6.76 22.13
C SER A 147 -3.01 -6.82 22.77
N THR A 148 -3.49 -5.69 23.32
CA THR A 148 -4.85 -5.59 23.86
C THR A 148 -5.88 -5.76 22.76
N LEU A 149 -5.71 -5.02 21.65
CA LEU A 149 -6.65 -5.08 20.54
C LEU A 149 -6.68 -6.45 19.87
N ALA A 150 -5.52 -7.11 19.74
CA ALA A 150 -5.42 -8.47 19.23
C ALA A 150 -6.33 -9.43 20.02
N LEU A 151 -6.31 -9.36 21.36
CA LEU A 151 -7.15 -10.21 22.20
C LEU A 151 -8.65 -9.92 22.03
N THR A 152 -9.03 -8.64 21.95
CA THR A 152 -10.46 -8.26 21.89
C THR A 152 -11.08 -8.54 20.53
N VAL A 153 -10.36 -8.27 19.44
CA VAL A 153 -10.87 -8.49 18.08
C VAL A 153 -10.81 -9.96 17.71
N SER A 154 -9.76 -10.69 18.10
CA SER A 154 -9.63 -12.13 17.79
C SER A 154 -10.55 -13.01 18.65
N ALA A 155 -11.18 -12.47 19.70
CA ALA A 155 -12.12 -13.23 20.51
C ALA A 155 -13.41 -13.61 19.77
N SER A 156 -13.73 -12.96 18.64
CA SER A 156 -14.96 -13.22 17.89
C SER A 156 -14.81 -12.86 16.41
N PRO A 157 -15.23 -13.73 15.47
CA PRO A 157 -15.23 -13.40 14.05
C PRO A 157 -16.16 -12.22 13.73
N LEU A 158 -17.20 -11.97 14.55
CA LEU A 158 -18.05 -10.80 14.42
C LEU A 158 -17.33 -9.51 14.83
N SER A 159 -16.48 -9.56 15.87
CA SER A 159 -15.65 -8.41 16.24
C SER A 159 -14.64 -8.09 15.13
N MET A 160 -14.02 -9.13 14.54
CA MET A 160 -13.12 -8.96 13.40
C MET A 160 -13.85 -8.42 12.17
N LEU A 161 -15.03 -8.94 11.84
CA LEU A 161 -15.87 -8.42 10.76
C LEU A 161 -16.23 -6.95 10.98
N ALA A 162 -16.59 -6.56 12.20
CA ALA A 162 -16.88 -5.16 12.50
C ALA A 162 -15.64 -4.27 12.32
N TRP A 163 -14.50 -4.67 12.86
CA TRP A 163 -13.27 -3.87 12.82
C TRP A 163 -12.67 -3.74 11.41
N VAL A 164 -12.59 -4.84 10.68
CA VAL A 164 -12.00 -4.92 9.34
C VAL A 164 -13.01 -4.51 8.27
N GLY A 165 -14.25 -5.00 8.36
CA GLY A 165 -15.30 -4.72 7.39
C GLY A 165 -15.68 -3.24 7.31
N GLU A 166 -15.61 -2.50 8.42
CA GLU A 166 -15.77 -1.04 8.41
C GLU A 166 -14.83 -0.37 7.40
N LYS A 167 -13.58 -0.83 7.30
CA LYS A 167 -12.57 -0.23 6.43
C LYS A 167 -12.87 -0.50 4.97
N PHE A 168 -13.21 -1.74 4.63
CA PHE A 168 -13.64 -2.08 3.27
C PHE A 168 -14.87 -1.27 2.82
N ILE A 169 -15.79 -0.95 3.74
CA ILE A 169 -16.97 -0.13 3.42
C ILE A 169 -16.61 1.35 3.29
N GLN A 170 -15.88 1.91 4.25
CA GLN A 170 -15.63 3.36 4.32
C GLN A 170 -14.53 3.84 3.39
N TRP A 171 -13.54 3.00 3.10
CA TRP A 171 -12.36 3.37 2.32
C TRP A 171 -12.54 3.12 0.82
N ALA A 172 -13.47 2.24 0.44
CA ALA A 172 -13.86 2.08 -0.94
C ALA A 172 -14.62 3.31 -1.46
N HIS A 173 -14.50 3.55 -2.76
CA HIS A 173 -15.21 4.61 -3.44
C HIS A 173 -16.73 4.30 -3.43
N PRO A 174 -17.61 5.26 -3.08
CA PRO A 174 -19.06 5.00 -3.03
C PRO A 174 -19.69 4.58 -4.37
N ARG A 175 -19.08 5.01 -5.50
CA ARG A 175 -19.44 4.56 -6.87
C ARG A 175 -18.84 3.20 -7.29
N ALA A 176 -17.92 2.64 -6.51
CA ALA A 176 -17.30 1.33 -6.73
C ALA A 176 -17.26 0.52 -5.41
N PRO A 177 -18.42 0.28 -4.77
CA PRO A 177 -18.45 -0.43 -3.50
C PRO A 177 -18.01 -1.88 -3.68
N LEU A 178 -17.22 -2.37 -2.73
CA LEU A 178 -16.82 -3.78 -2.71
C LEU A 178 -18.02 -4.65 -2.33
N SER A 179 -18.10 -5.83 -2.96
CA SER A 179 -19.18 -6.78 -2.69
C SER A 179 -19.09 -7.33 -1.28
N LEU A 180 -20.23 -7.73 -0.69
CA LEU A 180 -20.23 -8.39 0.61
C LEU A 180 -19.36 -9.65 0.61
N ASP A 181 -19.35 -10.41 -0.49
CA ASP A 181 -18.53 -11.61 -0.62
C ASP A 181 -17.03 -11.28 -0.58
N THR A 182 -16.60 -10.18 -1.20
CA THR A 182 -15.22 -9.69 -1.13
C THR A 182 -14.83 -9.37 0.32
N ILE A 183 -15.70 -8.67 1.04
CA ILE A 183 -15.46 -8.29 2.45
C ILE A 183 -15.40 -9.55 3.33
N LEU A 184 -16.37 -10.45 3.18
CA LEU A 184 -16.42 -11.69 3.95
C LEU A 184 -15.23 -12.60 3.64
N ALA A 185 -14.77 -12.65 2.38
CA ALA A 185 -13.60 -13.42 2.00
C ALA A 185 -12.33 -12.87 2.66
N ALA A 186 -12.11 -11.55 2.63
CA ALA A 186 -10.96 -10.91 3.27
C ALA A 186 -10.97 -11.11 4.80
N VAL A 187 -12.13 -10.91 5.45
CA VAL A 187 -12.28 -11.11 6.90
C VAL A 187 -12.09 -12.58 7.29
N THR A 188 -12.71 -13.50 6.54
CA THR A 188 -12.58 -14.94 6.78
C THR A 188 -11.15 -15.40 6.60
N PHE A 189 -10.45 -14.87 5.60
CA PHE A 189 -9.02 -15.11 5.41
C PHE A 189 -8.23 -14.69 6.65
N TYR A 190 -8.39 -13.42 7.09
CA TYR A 190 -7.74 -12.91 8.30
C TYR A 190 -8.00 -13.76 9.55
N TRP A 191 -9.25 -14.23 9.71
CA TRP A 191 -9.66 -15.08 10.82
C TRP A 191 -8.98 -16.44 10.78
N LEU A 192 -8.99 -17.11 9.63
CA LEU A 192 -8.45 -18.47 9.47
C LEU A 192 -6.92 -18.51 9.51
N THR A 193 -6.25 -17.39 9.24
CA THR A 193 -4.78 -17.30 9.24
C THR A 193 -4.21 -16.54 10.44
N ASP A 194 -5.04 -16.23 11.45
CA ASP A 194 -4.58 -15.54 12.65
C ASP A 194 -3.81 -14.25 12.32
N THR A 195 -4.23 -13.54 11.27
CA THR A 195 -3.46 -12.43 10.69
C THR A 195 -3.63 -11.15 11.49
N PHE A 196 -4.83 -10.87 11.99
CA PHE A 196 -5.13 -9.60 12.66
C PHE A 196 -4.12 -9.30 13.77
N GLN A 197 -3.89 -10.25 14.68
CA GLN A 197 -3.00 -10.11 15.82
C GLN A 197 -1.51 -9.94 15.46
N ARG A 198 -1.12 -10.31 14.24
CA ARG A 198 0.28 -10.22 13.76
C ARG A 198 0.53 -9.01 12.86
N SER A 199 -0.50 -8.55 12.15
CA SER A 199 -0.42 -7.51 11.11
C SER A 199 -0.27 -6.06 11.59
N MET A 200 -0.17 -5.80 12.90
CA MET A 200 -0.20 -4.42 13.44
C MET A 200 1.18 -3.78 13.60
N TRP A 201 2.27 -4.50 13.27
CA TRP A 201 3.63 -3.97 13.38
C TRP A 201 3.87 -2.64 12.64
N PRO A 202 3.26 -2.34 11.47
CA PRO A 202 3.51 -1.06 10.78
C PRO A 202 3.10 0.14 11.64
N TYR A 203 2.03 0.00 12.40
CA TYR A 203 1.44 1.10 13.17
C TYR A 203 2.27 1.49 14.40
N ARG A 204 3.16 0.63 14.91
CA ARG A 204 4.10 1.04 15.96
C ARG A 204 5.03 2.14 15.47
N PHE A 205 5.44 2.06 14.21
CA PHE A 205 6.24 3.10 13.54
C PHE A 205 5.39 4.33 13.21
N LEU A 206 4.19 4.14 12.65
CA LEU A 206 3.35 5.24 12.15
C LEU A 206 2.68 6.04 13.28
N THR A 207 2.19 5.36 14.32
CA THR A 207 1.26 5.93 15.32
C THR A 207 1.56 5.45 16.75
N GLY A 208 2.69 4.76 16.99
CA GLY A 208 3.08 4.28 18.33
C GLY A 208 3.41 5.40 19.32
N HIS A 209 3.73 6.60 18.83
CA HIS A 209 3.96 7.79 19.64
C HIS A 209 2.88 8.84 19.32
N VAL A 210 1.87 8.93 20.17
CA VAL A 210 0.74 9.86 20.00
C VAL A 210 1.26 11.30 19.89
N ARG A 211 0.90 12.00 18.80
CA ARG A 211 1.32 13.38 18.45
C ARG A 211 2.77 13.56 18.00
N ALA A 212 3.54 12.48 17.83
CA ALA A 212 4.82 12.57 17.13
C ALA A 212 4.60 12.59 15.60
N PRO A 213 5.44 13.29 14.83
CA PRO A 213 5.44 13.13 13.38
C PRO A 213 5.81 11.68 13.02
N ILE A 214 5.23 11.17 11.94
CA ILE A 214 5.63 9.87 11.37
C ILE A 214 7.13 9.97 11.03
N PRO A 215 7.98 8.99 11.38
CA PRO A 215 9.38 9.08 11.00
C PRO A 215 9.55 9.06 9.48
N ALA A 216 10.58 9.75 8.98
CA ALA A 216 10.86 9.79 7.54
C ALA A 216 11.26 8.40 7.03
N MET A 217 10.72 8.03 5.87
CA MET A 217 11.14 6.84 5.13
C MET A 217 12.40 7.14 4.31
N PRO A 218 13.25 6.14 4.03
CA PRO A 218 14.37 6.33 3.13
C PRO A 218 13.86 6.44 1.70
N PHE A 219 13.62 7.66 1.24
CA PHE A 219 13.29 7.92 -0.17
C PHE A 219 14.57 7.87 -1.01
N SER A 220 14.46 7.31 -2.21
CA SER A 220 15.44 7.57 -3.26
C SER A 220 15.05 8.84 -4.03
N ASP A 221 16.03 9.68 -4.34
CA ASP A 221 15.91 10.89 -5.14
C ASP A 221 16.35 10.69 -6.60
N THR A 222 16.86 9.51 -6.95
CA THR A 222 17.48 9.22 -8.24
C THR A 222 16.75 8.16 -9.06
N LYS A 223 16.15 7.17 -8.40
CA LYS A 223 15.42 6.08 -9.07
C LYS A 223 14.01 6.52 -9.46
N PRO A 224 13.47 6.11 -10.63
CA PRO A 224 12.17 6.57 -11.08
C PRO A 224 11.00 6.26 -10.13
N LEU A 225 10.16 7.26 -9.88
CA LEU A 225 8.92 7.17 -9.13
C LEU A 225 7.71 7.32 -10.07
N GLY A 226 6.71 6.47 -9.89
CA GLY A 226 5.38 6.60 -10.47
C GLY A 226 4.30 6.74 -9.40
N PHE A 227 3.31 7.59 -9.63
CA PHE A 227 2.21 7.82 -8.70
C PHE A 227 0.84 7.78 -9.38
N SER A 228 -0.07 6.95 -8.86
CA SER A 228 -1.50 6.99 -9.21
C SER A 228 -2.27 7.73 -8.12
N SER A 229 -2.83 8.88 -8.47
CA SER A 229 -3.67 9.71 -7.60
C SER A 229 -5.12 9.27 -7.68
N ILE A 230 -5.61 8.69 -6.57
CA ILE A 230 -6.93 8.07 -6.47
C ILE A 230 -7.84 8.96 -5.59
N PRO A 231 -9.01 9.41 -6.08
CA PRO A 231 -9.74 10.54 -5.49
C PRO A 231 -10.37 10.27 -4.12
N ARG A 232 -10.49 9.00 -3.70
CA ARG A 232 -10.98 8.60 -2.37
C ARG A 232 -9.90 7.91 -1.52
N GLU A 233 -8.63 8.07 -1.87
CA GLU A 233 -7.51 7.75 -0.98
C GLU A 233 -7.46 8.76 0.18
N GLN A 234 -7.14 8.30 1.39
CA GLN A 234 -7.12 9.13 2.61
C GLN A 234 -5.88 10.02 2.66
N SER A 235 -4.83 9.62 1.94
CA SER A 235 -3.60 10.39 1.79
C SER A 235 -3.59 11.10 0.43
N VAL A 236 -3.42 12.41 0.43
CA VAL A 236 -3.50 13.23 -0.79
C VAL A 236 -2.11 13.73 -1.19
N LEU A 237 -1.80 13.56 -2.47
CA LEU A 237 -0.65 14.18 -3.11
C LEU A 237 -1.13 14.92 -4.36
N PRO A 238 -1.39 16.24 -4.26
CA PRO A 238 -1.62 17.08 -5.43
C PRO A 238 -0.44 16.98 -6.41
N ARG A 239 -0.71 17.08 -7.72
CA ARG A 239 0.31 16.92 -8.78
C ARG A 239 1.48 17.87 -8.60
N MET A 240 1.19 19.15 -8.34
CA MET A 240 2.24 20.16 -8.14
C MET A 240 3.15 19.78 -6.97
N TRP A 241 2.57 19.26 -5.88
CA TRP A 241 3.36 18.82 -4.73
C TRP A 241 4.22 17.61 -5.09
N ALA A 242 3.69 16.69 -5.89
CA ALA A 242 4.45 15.55 -6.38
C ALA A 242 5.67 16.00 -7.21
N GLU A 243 5.46 16.93 -8.15
CA GLU A 243 6.52 17.46 -9.04
C GLU A 243 7.58 18.26 -8.27
N GLU A 244 7.19 19.02 -7.25
CA GLU A 244 8.13 19.82 -6.45
C GLU A 244 8.91 18.96 -5.43
N LEU A 245 8.25 17.98 -4.80
CA LEU A 245 8.87 17.15 -3.76
C LEU A 245 9.67 15.97 -4.31
N PHE A 246 9.36 15.50 -5.53
CA PHE A 246 9.96 14.32 -6.13
C PHE A 246 10.50 14.61 -7.54
N PRO A 247 11.75 15.11 -7.65
CA PRO A 247 12.38 15.39 -8.94
C PRO A 247 12.52 14.17 -9.87
N ASN A 248 12.46 12.97 -9.29
CA ASN A 248 12.48 11.66 -9.96
C ASN A 248 11.08 11.11 -10.29
N LEU A 249 10.01 11.90 -10.14
CA LEU A 249 8.67 11.55 -10.59
C LEU A 249 8.61 11.56 -12.11
N VAL A 250 8.44 10.38 -12.71
CA VAL A 250 8.40 10.20 -14.17
C VAL A 250 7.01 9.77 -14.68
N PHE A 251 6.11 9.40 -13.77
CA PHE A 251 4.74 9.03 -14.08
C PHE A 251 3.80 9.56 -13.00
N PHE A 252 2.75 10.26 -13.42
CA PHE A 252 1.70 10.70 -12.52
C PHE A 252 0.36 10.66 -13.23
N ARG A 253 -0.58 9.87 -12.73
CA ARG A 253 -1.93 9.77 -13.28
C ARG A 253 -2.98 10.10 -12.23
N GLU A 254 -4.00 10.85 -12.64
CA GLU A 254 -5.16 11.17 -11.82
C GLU A 254 -6.37 10.40 -12.32
N HIS A 255 -7.13 9.84 -11.38
CA HIS A 255 -8.33 9.07 -11.67
C HIS A 255 -9.59 9.80 -11.19
N GLU A 256 -10.72 9.55 -11.84
CA GLU A 256 -12.02 10.12 -11.44
C GLU A 256 -12.80 9.22 -10.47
N VAL A 257 -12.48 7.92 -10.44
CA VAL A 257 -13.11 6.87 -9.63
C VAL A 257 -12.02 6.06 -8.93
N GLY A 258 -12.37 5.46 -7.80
CA GLY A 258 -11.48 4.61 -7.01
C GLY A 258 -11.21 5.19 -5.62
N GLY A 259 -11.05 4.28 -4.66
CA GLY A 259 -10.69 4.56 -3.28
C GLY A 259 -9.41 3.85 -2.90
N HIS A 260 -9.29 3.55 -1.61
CA HIS A 260 -8.06 3.01 -1.05
C HIS A 260 -7.64 1.66 -1.67
N PHE A 261 -8.60 0.82 -2.05
CA PHE A 261 -8.35 -0.51 -2.60
C PHE A 261 -8.27 -0.46 -4.13
N ALA A 262 -7.39 0.37 -4.68
CA ALA A 262 -7.31 0.67 -6.12
C ALA A 262 -7.30 -0.60 -7.01
N ALA A 263 -6.53 -1.63 -6.62
CA ALA A 263 -6.44 -2.91 -7.34
C ALA A 263 -7.75 -3.74 -7.33
N LEU A 264 -8.60 -3.57 -6.30
CA LEU A 264 -9.91 -4.22 -6.23
C LEU A 264 -11.01 -3.38 -6.90
N GLU A 265 -10.93 -2.06 -6.76
CA GLU A 265 -12.00 -1.16 -7.17
C GLU A 265 -11.93 -0.79 -8.65
N GLN A 266 -10.74 -0.56 -9.18
CA GLN A 266 -10.49 -0.12 -10.56
C GLN A 266 -9.34 -0.95 -11.18
N PRO A 267 -9.51 -2.28 -11.29
CA PRO A 267 -8.41 -3.19 -11.66
C PRO A 267 -7.86 -2.94 -13.06
N VAL A 268 -8.70 -2.50 -14.01
CA VAL A 268 -8.30 -2.24 -15.39
C VAL A 268 -7.40 -1.02 -15.44
N GLU A 269 -7.89 0.11 -14.93
CA GLU A 269 -7.17 1.38 -14.90
C GLU A 269 -5.88 1.28 -14.07
N PHE A 270 -5.94 0.58 -12.93
CA PHE A 270 -4.77 0.37 -12.09
C PHE A 270 -3.70 -0.52 -12.77
N LEU A 271 -4.10 -1.54 -13.53
CA LEU A 271 -3.16 -2.35 -14.31
C LEU A 271 -2.53 -1.51 -15.44
N GLU A 272 -3.33 -0.71 -16.15
CA GLU A 272 -2.85 0.18 -17.21
C GLU A 272 -1.78 1.17 -16.70
N ASP A 273 -1.97 1.73 -15.51
CA ASP A 273 -1.00 2.61 -14.86
C ASP A 273 0.33 1.89 -14.61
N VAL A 274 0.27 0.71 -14.01
CA VAL A 274 1.46 -0.09 -13.69
C VAL A 274 2.20 -0.47 -14.96
N GLU A 275 1.49 -0.93 -16.00
CA GLU A 275 2.10 -1.30 -17.27
C GLU A 275 2.71 -0.11 -18.00
N GLU A 276 2.06 1.06 -17.98
CA GLU A 276 2.59 2.27 -18.59
C GLU A 276 3.83 2.78 -17.86
N PHE A 277 3.80 2.78 -16.53
CA PHE A 277 4.97 3.11 -15.73
C PHE A 277 6.13 2.16 -16.00
N VAL A 278 5.90 0.85 -15.96
CA VAL A 278 6.96 -0.15 -16.24
C VAL A 278 7.53 0.06 -17.65
N ARG A 279 6.67 0.34 -18.64
CA ARG A 279 7.11 0.63 -20.01
C ARG A 279 7.94 1.91 -20.09
N SER A 280 7.57 2.96 -19.36
CA SER A 280 8.28 4.25 -19.42
C SER A 280 9.66 4.20 -18.77
N VAL A 281 9.87 3.31 -17.80
CA VAL A 281 11.16 3.21 -17.09
C VAL A 281 12.06 2.09 -17.60
N ARG A 282 11.53 1.12 -18.35
CA ARG A 282 12.25 -0.11 -18.77
C ARG A 282 13.68 0.13 -19.25
N ASP A 283 13.85 1.03 -20.22
CA ASP A 283 15.15 1.31 -20.82
C ASP A 283 16.09 2.08 -19.87
N ALA A 284 15.52 2.94 -19.02
CA ALA A 284 16.26 3.76 -18.07
C ALA A 284 16.85 2.95 -16.91
N VAL A 285 16.16 1.88 -16.51
CA VAL A 285 16.53 1.05 -15.35
C VAL A 285 17.05 -0.34 -15.68
N GLN A 286 17.26 -0.64 -16.97
CA GLN A 286 17.83 -1.90 -17.46
C GLN A 286 17.04 -3.14 -16.99
N LEU A 287 15.70 -3.09 -17.13
CA LEU A 287 14.76 -4.19 -16.83
C LEU A 287 14.57 -5.16 -18.01
#